data_AF-A0A1Q9P3T2-F1
#
_entry.id   AF-A0A1Q9P3T2-F1
#
_cell.length_a   1.000
_cell.length_b   1.000
_cell.length_c   1.000
_cell.angle_alpha   90.00
_cell.angle_beta   90.00
_cell.angle_gamma   90.00
#
_symmetry.space_group_name_H-M   'P 1'
#
loop_
_entity.id
_entity.type
_entity.pdbx_description
1 polymer ?
#
loop_
_entity_poly.entity_id
_entity_poly.type
_entity_poly.pdbx_seq_one_letter_code
_entity_poly.pdbx_strand_id
1 'polypeptide(L)'
;MFRTITALLVCLVTAVIIGAFQIVGLDIPTIQAIIGGGDITNQLMAIGALLFGGLLFPYTLATVSAIYSPLVALGVAGFIAGLISKSGVRMLFVSIFAMVLFFLGYYVLTLTGNPTDVTDMLNIARNIAIDLGVAFGLLFIPGIIGASLTSEDY
;
A
#
# COMPACT_ATOMS: atom_id res chain seq x y z
N MET A 1 21.20 4.66 -4.19
CA MET A 1 20.03 5.15 -4.95
C MET A 1 19.31 4.02 -5.68
N PHE A 2 19.97 3.27 -6.58
CA PHE A 2 19.34 2.15 -7.30
C PHE A 2 18.63 1.14 -6.40
N ARG A 3 19.32 0.61 -5.36
CA ARG A 3 18.72 -0.35 -4.41
C ARG A 3 17.48 0.19 -3.68
N THR A 4 17.42 1.48 -3.39
CA THR A 4 16.26 2.12 -2.76
C THR A 4 15.06 2.14 -3.70
N ILE A 5 15.29 2.48 -4.98
CA ILE A 5 14.24 2.47 -6.00
C ILE A 5 13.75 1.03 -6.23
N THR A 6 14.65 0.06 -6.34
CA THR A 6 14.26 -1.35 -6.49
C THR A 6 13.46 -1.84 -5.28
N ALA A 7 13.90 -1.53 -4.06
CA ALA A 7 13.18 -1.88 -2.84
C ALA A 7 11.79 -1.22 -2.80
N LEU A 8 11.66 0.04 -3.21
CA LEU A 8 10.38 0.74 -3.32
C LEU A 8 9.46 0.05 -4.33
N LEU A 9 9.94 -0.25 -5.53
CA LEU A 9 9.14 -0.93 -6.56
C LEU A 9 8.67 -2.30 -6.08
N VAL A 10 9.55 -3.09 -5.45
CA VAL A 10 9.19 -4.40 -4.92
C VAL A 10 8.20 -4.26 -3.76
N CYS A 11 8.36 -3.29 -2.88
CA CYS A 11 7.39 -2.98 -1.83
C CYS A 11 5.99 -2.72 -2.42
N LEU A 12 5.90 -1.81 -3.39
CA LEU A 12 4.64 -1.44 -4.04
C LEU A 12 3.98 -2.62 -4.74
N VAL A 13 4.75 -3.35 -5.56
CA VAL A 13 4.25 -4.50 -6.31
C VAL A 13 3.79 -5.60 -5.37
N THR A 14 4.54 -5.89 -4.29
CA THR A 14 4.18 -6.93 -3.32
C THR A 14 2.88 -6.56 -2.60
N ALA A 15 2.77 -5.33 -2.09
CA ALA A 15 1.57 -4.86 -1.41
C ALA A 15 0.34 -4.88 -2.34
N VAL A 16 0.50 -4.43 -3.59
CA VAL A 16 -0.57 -4.41 -4.60
C VAL A 16 -0.99 -5.82 -5.00
N ILE A 17 -0.06 -6.74 -5.22
CA ILE A 17 -0.39 -8.13 -5.59
C ILE A 17 -1.15 -8.82 -4.45
N ILE A 18 -0.63 -8.74 -3.22
CA ILE A 18 -1.31 -9.34 -2.07
C ILE A 18 -2.68 -8.66 -1.87
N GLY A 19 -2.73 -7.32 -1.97
CA GLY A 19 -3.98 -6.58 -1.86
C GLY A 19 -5.01 -6.96 -2.91
N ALA A 20 -4.60 -7.14 -4.17
CA ALA A 20 -5.51 -7.46 -5.26
C ALA A 20 -6.28 -8.76 -4.97
N PHE A 21 -5.56 -9.79 -4.52
CA PHE A 21 -6.16 -11.08 -4.23
C PHE A 21 -6.81 -11.18 -2.84
N GLN A 22 -6.25 -10.52 -1.81
CA GLN A 22 -6.66 -10.74 -0.41
C GLN A 22 -7.48 -9.60 0.19
N ILE A 23 -7.41 -8.39 -0.37
CA ILE A 23 -8.23 -7.25 0.06
C ILE A 23 -9.45 -7.12 -0.85
N VAL A 24 -9.23 -7.10 -2.17
CA VAL A 24 -10.32 -6.87 -3.13
C VAL A 24 -10.91 -8.17 -3.69
N GLY A 25 -10.25 -9.31 -3.47
CA GLY A 25 -10.78 -10.61 -3.89
C GLY A 25 -10.85 -10.78 -5.41
N LEU A 26 -9.85 -10.28 -6.15
CA LEU A 26 -9.74 -10.45 -7.60
C LEU A 26 -9.46 -11.92 -7.97
N ASP A 27 -10.46 -12.77 -7.84
CA ASP A 27 -10.46 -14.14 -8.31
C ASP A 27 -10.77 -14.21 -9.81
N ILE A 28 -10.59 -15.40 -10.40
CA ILE A 28 -10.80 -15.62 -11.84
C ILE A 28 -12.24 -15.23 -12.27
N PRO A 29 -13.31 -15.63 -11.53
CA PRO A 29 -14.67 -15.20 -11.84
C PRO A 29 -14.83 -13.67 -11.85
N THR A 30 -14.28 -12.97 -10.85
CA THR A 30 -14.38 -11.51 -10.76
C THR A 30 -13.65 -10.84 -11.93
N ILE A 31 -12.46 -11.32 -12.30
CA ILE A 31 -11.72 -10.82 -13.46
C ILE A 31 -12.52 -11.03 -14.75
N GLN A 32 -13.13 -12.20 -14.92
CA GLN A 32 -13.97 -12.48 -16.09
C GLN A 32 -15.21 -11.59 -16.13
N ALA A 33 -15.83 -11.32 -14.99
CA ALA A 33 -16.97 -10.41 -14.88
C ALA A 33 -16.61 -8.97 -15.26
N ILE A 34 -15.41 -8.50 -14.87
CA ILE A 34 -14.91 -7.17 -15.25
C ILE A 34 -14.68 -7.11 -16.75
N ILE A 35 -13.97 -8.09 -17.33
CA ILE A 35 -13.66 -8.12 -18.77
C ILE A 35 -14.93 -8.24 -19.62
N GLY A 36 -15.92 -9.00 -19.14
CA GLY A 36 -17.23 -9.13 -19.80
C GLY A 36 -18.16 -7.93 -19.58
N GLY A 37 -17.75 -6.95 -18.77
CA GLY A 37 -18.52 -5.76 -18.46
C GLY A 37 -18.45 -4.67 -19.54
N GLY A 38 -19.48 -3.84 -19.63
CA GLY A 38 -19.52 -2.70 -20.56
C GLY A 38 -18.75 -1.46 -20.11
N ASP A 39 -18.32 -1.41 -18.83
CA ASP A 39 -17.64 -0.25 -18.22
C ASP A 39 -16.42 -0.69 -17.39
N ILE A 40 -15.43 -1.24 -18.09
CA ILE A 40 -14.20 -1.79 -17.49
C ILE A 40 -13.44 -0.71 -16.70
N THR A 41 -13.36 0.52 -17.24
CA THR A 41 -12.54 1.58 -16.67
C THR A 41 -13.04 2.00 -15.29
N ASN A 42 -14.35 2.28 -15.14
CA ASN A 42 -14.90 2.69 -13.85
C ASN A 42 -14.86 1.55 -12.83
N GLN A 43 -15.04 0.30 -13.27
CA GLN A 43 -14.90 -0.87 -12.40
C GLN A 43 -13.47 -1.02 -11.88
N LEU A 44 -12.46 -0.89 -12.74
CA LEU A 44 -11.05 -0.94 -12.32
C LEU A 44 -10.66 0.23 -11.42
N MET A 45 -11.20 1.43 -11.66
CA MET A 45 -10.98 2.58 -10.78
C MET A 45 -11.57 2.34 -9.38
N ALA A 46 -12.79 1.82 -9.28
CA ALA A 46 -13.42 1.49 -8.01
C ALA A 46 -12.65 0.40 -7.25
N ILE A 47 -12.20 -0.64 -7.95
CA ILE A 47 -11.37 -1.72 -7.39
C ILE A 47 -10.03 -1.18 -6.91
N GLY A 48 -9.38 -0.31 -7.70
CA GLY A 48 -8.14 0.35 -7.32
C GLY A 48 -8.34 1.23 -6.08
N ALA A 49 -9.43 2.00 -6.01
CA ALA A 49 -9.77 2.80 -4.84
C ALA A 49 -9.93 1.93 -3.58
N LEU A 50 -10.62 0.79 -3.69
CA LEU A 50 -10.76 -0.16 -2.59
C LEU A 50 -9.43 -0.79 -2.18
N LEU A 51 -8.57 -1.13 -3.15
CA LEU A 51 -7.23 -1.67 -2.90
C LEU A 51 -6.38 -0.67 -2.11
N PHE A 52 -6.20 0.54 -2.65
CA PHE A 52 -5.35 1.55 -2.02
C PHE A 52 -5.95 2.05 -0.71
N GLY A 53 -7.28 2.12 -0.62
CA GLY A 53 -7.98 2.35 0.64
C GLY A 53 -7.67 1.25 1.64
N GLY A 54 -7.77 -0.02 1.26
CA GLY A 54 -7.43 -1.12 2.17
C GLY A 54 -6.01 -1.02 2.73
N LEU A 55 -5.04 -0.67 1.89
CA LEU A 55 -3.65 -0.47 2.29
C LEU A 55 -3.42 0.82 3.11
N LEU A 56 -4.28 1.83 2.96
CA LEU A 56 -4.19 3.11 3.68
C LEU A 56 -4.89 3.08 5.04
N PHE A 57 -5.92 2.24 5.21
CA PHE A 57 -6.73 2.11 6.43
C PHE A 57 -6.59 0.75 7.14
N PRO A 58 -5.36 0.23 7.36
CA PRO A 58 -5.17 -1.13 7.83
C PRO A 58 -5.63 -1.35 9.28
N TYR A 59 -5.53 -0.33 10.15
CA TYR A 59 -5.98 -0.41 11.55
C TYR A 59 -7.49 -0.35 11.65
N THR A 60 -8.11 0.58 10.93
CA THR A 60 -9.57 0.73 10.88
C THR A 60 -10.22 -0.55 10.34
N LEU A 61 -9.69 -1.13 9.25
CA LEU A 61 -10.23 -2.39 8.71
C LEU A 61 -10.06 -3.58 9.66
N ALA A 62 -8.94 -3.67 10.36
CA ALA A 62 -8.71 -4.73 11.33
C ALA A 62 -9.64 -4.61 12.55
N THR A 63 -9.91 -3.40 13.02
CA THR A 63 -10.69 -3.16 14.24
C THR A 63 -12.20 -3.11 14.01
N VAL A 64 -12.65 -2.54 12.88
CA VAL A 64 -14.08 -2.34 12.59
C VAL A 64 -14.66 -3.50 11.79
N SER A 65 -13.89 -4.05 10.85
CA SER A 65 -14.38 -5.07 9.90
C SER A 65 -13.75 -6.44 10.10
N ALA A 66 -12.83 -6.61 11.06
CA ALA A 66 -12.04 -7.83 11.26
C ALA A 66 -11.32 -8.31 9.99
N ILE A 67 -10.94 -7.37 9.11
CA ILE A 67 -10.20 -7.65 7.88
C ILE A 67 -8.71 -7.40 8.15
N TYR A 68 -7.94 -8.47 8.24
CA TYR A 68 -6.50 -8.42 8.58
C TYR A 68 -5.57 -8.47 7.37
N SER A 69 -6.09 -8.70 6.16
CA SER A 69 -5.28 -8.82 4.94
C SER A 69 -4.40 -7.59 4.64
N PRO A 70 -4.82 -6.33 4.92
CA PRO A 70 -3.94 -5.19 4.77
C PRO A 70 -2.71 -5.21 5.68
N LEU A 71 -2.87 -5.68 6.93
CA LEU A 71 -1.76 -5.76 7.88
C LEU A 71 -0.66 -6.69 7.35
N VAL A 72 -1.07 -7.85 6.82
CA VAL A 72 -0.17 -8.85 6.24
C VAL A 72 0.46 -8.32 4.96
N ALA A 73 -0.33 -7.70 4.07
CA ALA A 73 0.17 -7.16 2.81
C ALA A 73 1.29 -6.13 3.03
N LEU A 74 1.09 -5.16 3.94
CA LEU A 74 2.09 -4.14 4.28
C LEU A 74 3.29 -4.75 4.99
N GLY A 75 3.07 -5.66 5.95
CA GLY A 75 4.15 -6.33 6.67
C GLY A 75 5.09 -7.13 5.78
N VAL A 76 4.52 -7.95 4.90
CA VAL A 76 5.29 -8.77 3.95
C VAL A 76 6.00 -7.90 2.91
N ALA A 77 5.31 -6.89 2.37
CA ALA A 77 5.91 -5.94 1.44
C ALA A 77 7.10 -5.19 2.05
N GLY A 78 6.94 -4.71 3.28
CA GLY A 78 8.01 -4.07 4.06
C GLY A 78 9.19 -5.01 4.25
N PHE A 79 8.95 -6.23 4.71
CA PHE A 79 10.00 -7.23 4.94
C PHE A 79 10.82 -7.55 3.67
N ILE A 80 10.14 -7.85 2.55
CA ILE A 80 10.81 -8.18 1.28
C ILE A 80 11.61 -6.97 0.76
N ALA A 81 11.04 -5.77 0.84
CA ALA A 81 11.75 -4.55 0.49
C ALA A 81 12.99 -4.33 1.38
N GLY A 82 12.88 -4.69 2.67
CA GLY A 82 13.97 -4.73 3.63
C GLY A 82 15.17 -5.55 3.13
N LEU A 83 14.91 -6.81 2.77
CA LEU A 83 15.92 -7.75 2.25
C LEU A 83 16.70 -7.20 1.04
N ILE A 84 16.04 -6.39 0.22
CA ILE A 84 16.64 -5.79 -0.98
C ILE A 84 17.40 -4.50 -0.63
N SER A 85 16.85 -3.70 0.28
CA SER A 85 17.41 -2.40 0.65
C SER A 85 18.71 -2.53 1.44
N LYS A 86 18.84 -3.56 2.29
CA LYS A 86 19.97 -3.83 3.19
C LYS A 86 20.34 -2.66 4.11
N SER A 87 19.44 -1.72 4.36
CA SER A 87 19.71 -0.55 5.21
C SER A 87 18.43 0.01 5.81
N GLY A 88 18.41 0.17 7.15
CA GLY A 88 17.27 0.77 7.85
C GLY A 88 16.98 2.21 7.41
N VAL A 89 18.02 3.00 7.11
CA VAL A 89 17.84 4.37 6.58
C VAL A 89 17.15 4.36 5.22
N ARG A 90 17.49 3.40 4.35
CA ARG A 90 16.80 3.25 3.05
C ARG A 90 15.34 2.83 3.26
N MET A 91 15.07 1.95 4.21
CA MET A 91 13.71 1.55 4.54
C MET A 91 12.87 2.70 5.09
N LEU A 92 13.45 3.65 5.82
CA LEU A 92 12.74 4.86 6.23
C LEU A 92 12.16 5.61 5.01
N PHE A 93 13.01 5.84 4.00
CA PHE A 93 12.58 6.50 2.76
C PHE A 93 11.60 5.65 1.95
N VAL A 94 11.84 4.33 1.83
CA VAL A 94 10.93 3.42 1.12
C VAL A 94 9.54 3.43 1.75
N SER A 95 9.44 3.33 3.08
CA SER A 95 8.16 3.36 3.79
C SER A 95 7.43 4.69 3.62
N ILE A 96 8.14 5.82 3.72
CA ILE A 96 7.54 7.15 3.51
C ILE A 96 7.00 7.27 2.08
N PHE A 97 7.81 6.94 1.07
CA PHE A 97 7.39 7.04 -0.33
C PHE A 97 6.25 6.08 -0.66
N ALA A 98 6.28 4.85 -0.15
CA ALA A 98 5.20 3.89 -0.35
C ALA A 98 3.88 4.42 0.22
N MET A 99 3.88 4.96 1.44
CA MET A 99 2.68 5.56 2.04
C MET A 99 2.16 6.75 1.24
N VAL A 100 3.04 7.66 0.82
CA VAL A 100 2.64 8.80 -0.01
C VAL A 100 1.99 8.32 -1.30
N LEU A 101 2.55 7.29 -1.96
CA LEU A 101 2.00 6.74 -3.19
C LEU A 101 0.66 6.02 -2.97
N PHE A 102 0.49 5.30 -1.85
CA PHE A 102 -0.80 4.70 -1.51
C PHE A 102 -1.87 5.74 -1.22
N PHE A 103 -1.51 6.79 -0.48
CA PHE A 103 -2.39 7.91 -0.20
C PHE A 103 -2.81 8.65 -1.48
N LEU A 104 -1.84 9.00 -2.35
CA LEU A 104 -2.13 9.65 -3.63
C LEU A 104 -2.96 8.75 -4.55
N GLY A 105 -2.65 7.46 -4.62
CA GLY A 105 -3.43 6.48 -5.38
C GLY A 105 -4.87 6.41 -4.89
N TYR A 106 -5.09 6.30 -3.58
CA TYR A 106 -6.42 6.33 -2.98
C TYR A 106 -7.16 7.63 -3.29
N TYR A 107 -6.54 8.78 -3.06
CA TYR A 107 -7.13 10.09 -3.27
C TYR A 107 -7.56 10.32 -4.72
N VAL A 108 -6.66 10.04 -5.68
CA VAL A 108 -6.93 10.21 -7.11
C VAL A 108 -8.07 9.30 -7.57
N LEU A 109 -8.16 8.07 -7.04
CA LEU A 109 -9.16 7.09 -7.45
C LEU A 109 -10.53 7.27 -6.76
N THR A 110 -10.58 7.84 -5.54
CA THR A 110 -11.84 8.02 -4.80
C THR A 110 -12.53 9.36 -5.03
N LEU A 111 -11.79 10.47 -5.05
CA LEU A 111 -12.36 11.81 -5.12
C LEU A 111 -12.49 12.34 -6.55
N THR A 112 -12.75 11.46 -7.52
CA THR A 112 -12.85 11.82 -8.95
C THR A 112 -11.62 12.58 -9.47
N GLY A 113 -10.45 12.41 -8.84
CA GLY A 113 -9.18 12.92 -9.35
C GLY A 113 -9.15 14.44 -9.54
N ASN A 114 -9.67 15.24 -8.61
CA ASN A 114 -9.32 16.66 -8.57
C ASN A 114 -8.03 16.87 -7.74
N PRO A 115 -6.81 16.79 -8.34
CA PRO A 115 -5.56 16.97 -7.61
C PRO A 115 -5.37 18.37 -7.03
N THR A 116 -6.29 19.30 -7.31
CA THR A 116 -6.21 20.69 -6.86
C THR A 116 -6.98 20.96 -5.57
N ASP A 117 -7.81 20.02 -5.10
CA ASP A 117 -8.54 20.17 -3.83
C ASP A 117 -7.67 19.77 -2.62
N VAL A 118 -6.75 20.67 -2.29
CA VAL A 118 -5.83 20.52 -1.16
C VAL A 118 -6.58 20.45 0.18
N THR A 119 -7.76 21.08 0.29
CA THR A 119 -8.54 21.09 1.54
C THR A 119 -9.05 19.69 1.86
N ASP A 120 -9.67 19.03 0.89
CA ASP A 120 -10.16 17.66 1.07
C ASP A 120 -9.02 16.66 1.28
N MET A 121 -7.91 16.84 0.56
CA MET A 121 -6.71 16.01 0.75
C MET A 121 -6.19 16.11 2.20
N LEU A 122 -6.10 17.33 2.75
CA LEU A 122 -5.66 17.54 4.13
C LEU A 122 -6.65 17.01 5.16
N ASN A 123 -7.96 17.12 4.88
CA ASN A 123 -9.00 16.59 5.77
C ASN A 123 -8.91 15.06 5.86
N ILE A 124 -8.73 14.37 4.74
CA ILE A 124 -8.49 12.92 4.75
C ILE A 124 -7.24 12.61 5.58
N ALA A 125 -6.11 13.25 5.27
CA ALA A 125 -4.84 13.00 5.96
C ALA A 125 -4.93 13.15 7.50
N ARG A 126 -5.71 14.14 7.98
CA ARG A 126 -5.94 14.35 9.42
C ARG A 126 -6.80 13.25 10.05
N ASN A 127 -7.82 12.79 9.34
CA ASN A 127 -8.75 11.78 9.84
C ASN A 127 -8.15 10.37 9.87
N ILE A 128 -7.04 10.13 9.17
CA ILE A 128 -6.39 8.83 9.06
C ILE A 128 -5.06 8.74 9.80
N ALA A 129 -4.78 9.67 10.72
CA ALA A 129 -3.48 9.78 11.37
C ALA A 129 -3.02 8.46 12.06
N ILE A 130 -3.96 7.74 12.70
CA ILE A 130 -3.68 6.44 13.34
C ILE A 130 -3.34 5.39 12.29
N ASP A 131 -4.16 5.28 11.25
CA ASP A 131 -3.94 4.33 10.15
C ASP A 131 -2.63 4.58 9.42
N LEU A 132 -2.25 5.85 9.19
CA LEU A 132 -0.95 6.23 8.64
C LEU A 132 0.20 5.78 9.54
N GLY A 133 0.10 5.98 10.86
CA GLY A 133 1.10 5.52 11.81
C GLY A 133 1.27 3.99 11.79
N VAL A 134 0.15 3.27 11.71
CA VAL A 134 0.15 1.79 11.63
C VAL A 134 0.70 1.31 10.30
N ALA A 135 0.27 1.87 9.18
CA ALA A 135 0.77 1.54 7.84
C ALA A 135 2.29 1.79 7.75
N PHE A 136 2.76 2.93 8.29
CA PHE A 136 4.18 3.23 8.38
C PHE A 136 4.92 2.15 9.18
N GLY A 137 4.44 1.83 10.39
CA GLY A 137 5.05 0.84 11.27
C GLY A 137 5.13 -0.54 10.61
N LEU A 138 4.07 -0.95 9.91
CA LEU A 138 4.00 -2.23 9.19
C LEU A 138 4.95 -2.30 8.00
N LEU A 139 5.25 -1.19 7.35
CA LEU A 139 6.26 -1.17 6.29
C LEU A 139 7.67 -1.08 6.87
N PHE A 140 7.87 -0.20 7.83
CA PHE A 140 9.19 0.18 8.34
C PHE A 140 9.79 -0.85 9.28
N ILE A 141 9.04 -1.36 10.26
CA ILE A 141 9.59 -2.27 11.28
C ILE A 141 9.99 -3.61 10.64
N PRO A 142 9.12 -4.32 9.90
CA PRO A 142 9.52 -5.51 9.15
C PRO A 142 10.60 -5.21 8.11
N GLY A 143 10.57 -4.01 7.53
CA GLY A 143 11.63 -3.53 6.63
C GLY A 143 13.01 -3.47 7.25
N ILE A 144 13.13 -2.91 8.46
CA ILE A 144 14.39 -2.89 9.20
C ILE A 144 14.84 -4.33 9.50
N ILE A 145 13.92 -5.20 9.92
CA ILE A 145 14.23 -6.61 10.20
C ILE A 145 14.76 -7.30 8.93
N GLY A 146 14.09 -7.14 7.79
CA GLY A 146 14.57 -7.69 6.51
C GLY A 146 15.93 -7.12 6.12
N ALA A 147 16.12 -5.81 6.31
CA ALA A 147 17.39 -5.15 6.02
C ALA A 147 18.54 -5.67 6.90
N SER A 148 18.30 -5.95 8.19
CA SER A 148 19.33 -6.45 9.10
C SER A 148 19.70 -7.91 8.86
N LEU A 149 18.82 -8.71 8.26
CA LEU A 149 19.14 -10.10 7.88
C LEU A 149 20.05 -10.20 6.66
N THR A 150 20.20 -9.12 5.90
CA THR A 150 20.91 -9.09 4.62
C THR A 150 21.96 -7.99 4.56
N SER A 151 22.16 -7.27 5.66
CA SER A 151 23.21 -6.26 5.79
C SER A 151 24.55 -6.96 5.65
N GLU A 152 25.32 -6.53 4.66
CA GLU A 152 26.73 -6.90 4.57
C GLU A 152 27.47 -5.96 5.52
N ASP A 153 28.12 -6.53 6.54
CA ASP A 153 29.08 -5.81 7.37
C ASP A 153 30.26 -5.42 6.45
N TYR A 154 30.35 -4.13 6.09
CA TYR A 154 31.55 -3.54 5.51
C TYR A 154 32.23 -2.67 6.56
#